data_AF-A0A644YZI8-F1
#
_entry.id   AF-A0A644YZI8-F1
#
_cell.length_a   1.000
_cell.length_b   1.000
_cell.length_c   1.000
_cell.angle_alpha   90.00
_cell.angle_beta   90.00
_cell.angle_gamma   90.00
#
_symmetry.space_group_name_H-M   'P 1'
#
loop_
_entity.id
_entity.type
_entity.pdbx_description
1 polymer ?
#
loop_
_entity_poly.entity_id
_entity_poly.type
_entity_poly.pdbx_seq_one_letter_code
_entity_poly.pdbx_strand_id
1 'polypeptide(L)'
;MLAPSFIGQFGAKAKPGQVIEALKKIGFAGVYEASFGADIVTLEETKEFVSSVPSNLSFMTTSCCPAFADMVEKHLPDLQKNVSTTVSPMIATGKVIKDKDPNAVVVFIGPCIAKKAEAEKYAGVIEYVLTFEELMCMMVGAGINIAEIGESEFESSASRDGNAFAKAGGVAQAVLDTAAALAPDIEVKAHHCEGLGNCKTALIQINSGKIDANFFEGMACQGGCVGGPGTLTNYKLTGKLVENFAGVSKATIAVENNVATAEIEKGHHWHTK
;
A
#
# COMPACT_ATOMS: atom_id res chain seq x y z
N MET A 1 8.60 -8.74 -4.49
CA MET A 1 7.52 -8.46 -3.50
C MET A 1 6.19 -8.25 -4.23
N LEU A 2 5.07 -8.55 -3.59
CA LEU A 2 3.72 -8.46 -4.17
C LEU A 2 2.87 -7.40 -3.47
N ALA A 3 2.16 -6.59 -4.24
CA ALA A 3 1.14 -5.68 -3.72
C ALA A 3 -0.05 -6.48 -3.13
N PRO A 4 -0.69 -6.01 -2.04
CA PRO A 4 -1.83 -6.70 -1.41
C PRO A 4 -3.03 -6.92 -2.35
N SER A 5 -3.15 -6.11 -3.40
CA SER A 5 -4.18 -6.25 -4.44
C SER A 5 -4.03 -7.49 -5.33
N PHE A 6 -3.01 -8.34 -5.15
CA PHE A 6 -2.80 -9.54 -5.98
C PHE A 6 -3.91 -10.60 -5.79
N ILE A 7 -4.62 -10.55 -4.67
CA ILE A 7 -5.72 -11.46 -4.34
C ILE A 7 -6.80 -11.37 -5.42
N GLY A 8 -7.08 -12.51 -6.08
CA GLY A 8 -8.11 -12.60 -7.13
C GLY A 8 -7.71 -12.04 -8.51
N GLN A 9 -6.47 -11.58 -8.68
CA GLN A 9 -6.00 -11.07 -9.98
C GLN A 9 -5.77 -12.19 -11.00
N PHE A 10 -5.30 -13.35 -10.55
CA PHE A 10 -4.97 -14.48 -11.42
C PHE A 10 -6.11 -15.51 -11.51
N GLY A 11 -7.35 -15.02 -11.46
CA GLY A 11 -8.57 -15.81 -11.45
C GLY A 11 -9.19 -15.96 -10.06
N ALA A 12 -10.52 -15.93 -9.98
CA ALA A 12 -11.26 -15.94 -8.72
C ALA A 12 -11.08 -17.22 -7.87
N LYS A 13 -10.63 -18.32 -8.49
CA LYS A 13 -10.35 -19.59 -7.80
C LYS A 13 -8.87 -19.77 -7.45
N ALA A 14 -7.98 -18.94 -7.99
CA ALA A 14 -6.56 -19.03 -7.70
C ALA A 14 -6.33 -18.67 -6.22
N LYS A 15 -5.68 -19.58 -5.51
CA LYS A 15 -5.31 -19.38 -4.11
C LYS A 15 -4.05 -18.53 -4.03
N PRO A 16 -3.89 -17.70 -2.99
CA PRO A 16 -2.69 -16.89 -2.81
C PRO A 16 -1.40 -17.70 -2.91
N GLY A 17 -1.34 -18.86 -2.24
CA GLY A 17 -0.18 -19.76 -2.28
C GLY A 17 0.19 -20.25 -3.69
N GLN A 18 -0.79 -20.50 -4.57
CA GLN A 18 -0.52 -20.88 -5.96
C GLN A 18 0.16 -19.75 -6.74
N VAL A 19 -0.19 -18.49 -6.46
CA VAL A 19 0.47 -17.32 -7.06
C VAL A 19 1.92 -17.22 -6.57
N ILE A 20 2.16 -17.45 -5.27
CA ILE A 20 3.51 -17.47 -4.70
C ILE A 20 4.38 -18.56 -5.35
N GLU A 21 3.85 -19.77 -5.50
CA GLU A 21 4.54 -20.87 -6.15
C GLU A 21 4.77 -20.61 -7.65
N ALA A 22 3.85 -19.95 -8.33
CA ALA A 22 4.04 -19.53 -9.72
C ALA A 22 5.23 -18.56 -9.87
N LEU A 23 5.38 -17.61 -8.94
CA LEU A 23 6.52 -16.70 -8.93
C LEU A 23 7.85 -17.43 -8.71
N LYS A 24 7.88 -18.43 -7.82
CA LYS A 24 9.06 -19.27 -7.63
C LYS A 24 9.39 -20.05 -8.91
N LYS A 25 8.38 -20.61 -9.61
CA LYS A 25 8.55 -21.29 -10.90
C LYS A 25 9.07 -20.39 -12.01
N ILE A 26 8.70 -19.11 -12.02
CA ILE A 26 9.27 -18.10 -12.94
C ILE A 26 10.76 -17.87 -12.67
N GLY A 27 11.22 -18.07 -11.44
CA GLY A 27 12.63 -17.94 -11.04
C GLY A 27 12.90 -16.94 -9.92
N PHE A 28 11.88 -16.39 -9.26
CA PHE A 28 12.09 -15.54 -8.09
C PHE A 28 12.61 -16.36 -6.90
N ALA A 29 13.74 -15.95 -6.31
CA ALA A 29 14.36 -16.63 -5.17
C ALA A 29 13.54 -16.49 -3.87
N GLY A 30 12.73 -15.44 -3.75
CA GLY A 30 11.88 -15.20 -2.59
C GLY A 30 10.70 -14.30 -2.94
N VAL A 31 9.61 -14.45 -2.19
CA VAL A 31 8.40 -13.64 -2.35
C VAL A 31 8.05 -13.01 -1.01
N TYR A 32 7.93 -11.69 -1.01
CA TYR A 32 7.60 -10.88 0.16
C TYR A 32 6.31 -10.12 -0.10
N GLU A 33 5.52 -9.91 0.94
CA GLU A 33 4.29 -9.12 0.86
C GLU A 33 4.59 -7.64 1.09
N ALA A 34 4.06 -6.78 0.22
CA ALA A 34 4.08 -5.34 0.46
C ALA A 34 3.06 -4.92 1.54
N SER A 35 2.09 -5.77 1.90
CA SER A 35 1.19 -5.52 3.04
C SER A 35 1.94 -5.47 4.37
N PHE A 36 3.05 -6.21 4.52
CA PHE A 36 3.92 -6.05 5.68
C PHE A 36 4.51 -4.63 5.77
N GLY A 37 4.92 -4.07 4.62
CA GLY A 37 5.33 -2.67 4.55
C GLY A 37 4.19 -1.70 4.83
N ALA A 38 2.94 -2.10 4.59
CA ALA A 38 1.77 -1.28 4.90
C ALA A 38 1.53 -1.15 6.41
N ASP A 39 1.83 -2.18 7.21
CA ASP A 39 1.83 -2.06 8.67
C ASP A 39 2.89 -1.06 9.15
N ILE A 40 4.11 -1.13 8.61
CA ILE A 40 5.18 -0.18 8.93
C ILE A 40 4.75 1.25 8.59
N VAL A 41 4.22 1.46 7.37
CA VAL A 41 3.75 2.77 6.92
C VAL A 41 2.60 3.28 7.78
N THR A 42 1.66 2.42 8.17
CA THR A 42 0.55 2.82 9.04
C THR A 42 1.06 3.33 10.38
N LEU A 43 2.03 2.63 10.99
CA LEU A 43 2.62 3.03 12.28
C LEU A 43 3.33 4.39 12.18
N GLU A 44 4.15 4.59 11.14
CA GLU A 44 4.90 5.84 10.95
C GLU A 44 4.01 7.01 10.52
N GLU A 45 3.08 6.78 9.60
CA GLU A 45 2.13 7.80 9.14
C GLU A 45 1.17 8.21 10.27
N THR A 46 0.79 7.29 11.15
CA THR A 46 0.01 7.63 12.36
C THR A 46 0.82 8.49 13.33
N LYS A 47 2.10 8.19 13.56
CA LYS A 47 2.98 9.03 14.40
C LYS A 47 3.17 10.42 13.81
N GLU A 48 3.36 10.50 12.49
CA GLU A 48 3.47 11.77 11.76
C GLU A 48 2.18 12.60 11.90
N PHE A 49 1.02 11.96 11.72
CA PHE A 49 -0.29 12.58 11.91
C PHE A 49 -0.44 13.14 13.33
N VAL A 50 -0.25 12.29 14.34
CA VAL A 50 -0.44 12.62 15.76
C VAL A 50 0.49 13.75 16.21
N SER A 51 1.71 13.82 15.70
CA SER A 51 2.66 14.88 16.03
C SER A 51 2.41 16.18 15.27
N SER A 52 1.82 16.12 14.08
CA SER A 52 1.63 17.27 13.20
C SER A 52 0.25 17.91 13.29
N VAL A 53 -0.79 17.15 13.58
CA VAL A 53 -2.18 17.59 13.61
C VAL A 53 -2.75 17.48 15.03
N PRO A 54 -3.33 18.54 15.61
CA PRO A 54 -3.59 19.87 15.01
C PRO A 54 -2.44 20.88 15.20
N SER A 55 -1.29 20.48 15.77
CA SER A 55 -0.26 21.40 16.26
C SER A 55 0.39 22.28 15.18
N ASN A 56 0.80 21.68 14.07
CA ASN A 56 1.55 22.32 12.97
C ASN A 56 0.72 22.44 11.69
N LEU A 57 -0.22 21.52 11.49
CA LEU A 57 -1.10 21.43 10.33
C LEU A 57 -2.55 21.28 10.78
N SER A 58 -3.49 21.86 10.01
CA SER A 58 -4.92 21.65 10.23
C SER A 58 -5.40 20.27 9.75
N PHE A 59 -4.72 19.69 8.76
CA PHE A 59 -4.96 18.34 8.27
C PHE A 59 -3.70 17.75 7.64
N MET A 60 -3.68 16.44 7.47
CA MET A 60 -2.65 15.70 6.74
C MET A 60 -3.28 14.81 5.67
N THR A 61 -2.57 14.54 4.59
CA THR A 61 -2.97 13.59 3.54
C THR A 61 -2.01 12.41 3.48
N THR A 62 -2.49 11.27 2.99
CA THR A 62 -1.63 10.13 2.69
C THR A 62 -0.65 10.44 1.54
N SER A 63 0.41 9.64 1.43
CA SER A 63 1.45 9.78 0.39
C SER A 63 1.62 8.53 -0.50
N CYS A 64 1.03 7.40 -0.11
CA CYS A 64 1.34 6.08 -0.65
C CYS A 64 0.93 5.88 -2.12
N CYS A 65 0.02 6.70 -2.65
CA CYS A 65 -0.40 6.74 -4.05
C CYS A 65 0.43 7.78 -4.81
N PRO A 66 1.44 7.38 -5.62
CA PRO A 66 2.37 8.33 -6.23
C PRO A 66 1.68 9.29 -7.19
N ALA A 67 0.67 8.82 -7.92
CA ALA A 67 -0.11 9.66 -8.83
C ALA A 67 -0.94 10.73 -8.09
N PHE A 68 -1.39 10.44 -6.87
CA PHE A 68 -2.06 11.43 -6.03
C PHE A 68 -1.06 12.44 -5.46
N ALA A 69 0.06 11.97 -4.88
CA ALA A 69 1.10 12.85 -4.36
C ALA A 69 1.65 13.79 -5.44
N ASP A 70 1.97 13.28 -6.63
CA ASP A 70 2.40 14.07 -7.79
C ASP A 70 1.32 15.08 -8.24
N MET A 71 0.02 14.73 -8.12
CA MET A 71 -1.07 15.65 -8.45
C MET A 71 -1.11 16.82 -7.48
N VAL A 72 -0.94 16.56 -6.17
CA VAL A 72 -0.85 17.62 -5.16
C VAL A 72 0.36 18.51 -5.44
N GLU A 73 1.54 17.92 -5.66
CA GLU A 73 2.78 18.65 -5.94
C GLU A 73 2.64 19.60 -7.14
N LYS A 74 2.06 19.11 -8.24
CA LYS A 74 1.99 19.83 -9.52
C LYS A 74 0.82 20.80 -9.63
N HIS A 75 -0.29 20.55 -8.93
CA HIS A 75 -1.54 21.27 -9.13
C HIS A 75 -2.10 21.96 -7.89
N LEU A 76 -1.57 21.64 -6.70
CA LEU A 76 -1.93 22.23 -5.41
C LEU A 76 -0.66 22.45 -4.56
N PRO A 77 0.36 23.18 -5.06
CA PRO A 77 1.67 23.29 -4.41
C PRO A 77 1.59 23.83 -2.97
N ASP A 78 0.63 24.71 -2.67
CA ASP A 78 0.41 25.25 -1.32
C ASP A 78 -0.01 24.17 -0.29
N LEU A 79 -0.57 23.06 -0.78
CA LEU A 79 -0.98 21.90 0.02
C LEU A 79 0.08 20.79 0.05
N GLN A 80 1.23 20.97 -0.61
CA GLN A 80 2.29 19.95 -0.60
C GLN A 80 2.80 19.66 0.81
N LYS A 81 2.84 20.68 1.67
CA LYS A 81 3.21 20.54 3.09
C LYS A 81 2.26 19.67 3.91
N ASN A 82 1.05 19.40 3.40
CA ASN A 82 0.06 18.55 4.05
C ASN A 82 0.21 17.08 3.63
N VAL A 83 1.00 16.77 2.58
CA VAL A 83 1.25 15.40 2.17
C VAL A 83 2.22 14.75 3.15
N SER A 84 1.82 13.61 3.70
CA SER A 84 2.66 12.74 4.53
C SER A 84 4.03 12.53 3.89
N THR A 85 5.07 12.61 4.71
CA THR A 85 6.44 12.33 4.29
C THR A 85 6.75 10.84 4.37
N THR A 86 5.90 10.03 5.02
CA THR A 86 6.10 8.58 5.13
C THR A 86 6.21 7.93 3.74
N VAL A 87 7.19 7.04 3.53
CA VAL A 87 7.37 6.34 2.25
C VAL A 87 6.23 5.36 1.98
N SER A 88 6.04 4.93 0.72
CA SER A 88 4.99 3.95 0.43
C SER A 88 5.33 2.53 0.90
N PRO A 89 4.33 1.63 1.03
CA PRO A 89 4.56 0.24 1.43
C PRO A 89 5.56 -0.50 0.53
N MET A 90 5.60 -0.19 -0.76
CA MET A 90 6.59 -0.73 -1.70
C MET A 90 8.02 -0.40 -1.25
N ILE A 91 8.26 0.86 -0.92
CA ILE A 91 9.58 1.34 -0.48
C ILE A 91 9.92 0.81 0.90
N ALA A 92 8.95 0.79 1.82
CA ALA A 92 9.15 0.25 3.17
C ALA A 92 9.56 -1.23 3.12
N THR A 93 8.81 -2.06 2.40
CA THR A 93 9.17 -3.47 2.20
C THR A 93 10.50 -3.64 1.48
N GLY A 94 10.81 -2.80 0.48
CA GLY A 94 12.10 -2.81 -0.21
C GLY A 94 13.28 -2.58 0.74
N LYS A 95 13.17 -1.59 1.64
CA LYS A 95 14.19 -1.31 2.66
C LYS A 95 14.42 -2.51 3.58
N VAL A 96 13.35 -3.16 4.04
CA VAL A 96 13.44 -4.38 4.87
C VAL A 96 14.13 -5.53 4.12
N ILE A 97 13.86 -5.69 2.82
CA ILE A 97 14.53 -6.72 2.01
C ILE A 97 16.03 -6.39 1.87
N LYS A 98 16.39 -5.13 1.59
CA LYS A 98 17.78 -4.70 1.43
C LYS A 98 18.59 -4.76 2.73
N ASP A 99 17.95 -4.57 3.89
CA ASP A 99 18.59 -4.78 5.20
C ASP A 99 18.99 -6.25 5.39
N LYS A 100 18.12 -7.18 4.97
CA LYS A 100 18.36 -8.63 5.05
C LYS A 100 19.37 -9.11 4.02
N ASP A 101 19.29 -8.59 2.79
CA ASP A 101 20.20 -8.91 1.69
C ASP A 101 20.45 -7.66 0.84
N PRO A 102 21.58 -6.95 1.08
CA PRO A 102 21.93 -5.76 0.31
C PRO A 102 22.11 -6.00 -1.20
N ASN A 103 22.39 -7.24 -1.61
CA ASN A 103 22.59 -7.62 -3.01
C ASN A 103 21.30 -8.11 -3.69
N ALA A 104 20.19 -8.20 -2.96
CA ALA A 104 18.92 -8.65 -3.52
C ALA A 104 18.50 -7.75 -4.68
N VAL A 105 18.10 -8.35 -5.81
CA VAL A 105 17.39 -7.64 -6.88
C VAL A 105 15.91 -7.64 -6.55
N VAL A 106 15.39 -6.48 -6.20
CA VAL A 106 14.05 -6.28 -5.68
C VAL A 106 13.12 -5.87 -6.81
N VAL A 107 12.16 -6.76 -7.11
CA VAL A 107 11.08 -6.51 -8.07
C VAL A 107 9.78 -6.32 -7.32
N PHE A 108 9.13 -5.16 -7.47
CA PHE A 108 7.76 -4.97 -7.03
C PHE A 108 6.78 -5.40 -8.11
N ILE A 109 5.77 -6.17 -7.74
CA ILE A 109 4.72 -6.64 -8.64
C ILE A 109 3.38 -6.15 -8.10
N GLY A 110 2.68 -5.32 -8.87
CA GLY A 110 1.47 -4.67 -8.39
C GLY A 110 0.52 -4.19 -9.48
N PRO A 111 -0.51 -3.42 -9.14
CA PRO A 111 -1.53 -2.99 -10.09
C PRO A 111 -1.20 -1.66 -10.77
N CYS A 112 -0.11 -1.01 -10.42
CA CYS A 112 0.07 0.42 -10.64
C CYS A 112 1.29 0.74 -11.49
N ILE A 113 1.08 1.47 -12.59
CA ILE A 113 2.15 1.99 -13.45
C ILE A 113 2.91 3.15 -12.80
N ALA A 114 2.26 3.96 -11.95
CA ALA A 114 2.91 5.08 -11.29
C ALA A 114 3.98 4.64 -10.27
N LYS A 115 3.93 3.38 -9.82
CA LYS A 115 4.99 2.79 -8.99
C LYS A 115 6.33 2.67 -9.74
N LYS A 116 6.32 2.59 -11.08
CA LYS A 116 7.56 2.64 -11.89
C LYS A 116 8.31 3.96 -11.67
N ALA A 117 7.59 5.08 -11.76
CA ALA A 117 8.14 6.42 -11.52
C ALA A 117 8.54 6.63 -10.04
N GLU A 118 7.80 6.06 -9.08
CA GLU A 118 8.23 6.10 -7.67
C GLU A 118 9.55 5.34 -7.46
N ALA A 119 9.69 4.14 -8.04
CA ALA A 119 10.90 3.33 -7.89
C ALA A 119 12.16 4.06 -8.40
N GLU A 120 12.05 4.86 -9.48
CA GLU A 120 13.15 5.68 -9.99
C GLU A 120 13.69 6.69 -8.96
N LYS A 121 12.81 7.21 -8.07
CA LYS A 121 13.20 8.12 -6.98
C LYS A 121 13.97 7.41 -5.85
N TYR A 122 13.95 6.07 -5.81
CA TYR A 122 14.55 5.22 -4.79
C TYR A 122 15.51 4.18 -5.40
N ALA A 123 16.40 4.64 -6.29
CA ALA A 123 17.43 3.80 -6.90
C ALA A 123 18.23 3.02 -5.83
N GLY A 124 18.38 1.71 -6.03
CA GLY A 124 19.05 0.80 -5.11
C GLY A 124 18.16 0.21 -4.01
N VAL A 125 16.88 0.60 -3.93
CA VAL A 125 15.87 -0.06 -3.07
C VAL A 125 14.97 -0.97 -3.91
N ILE A 126 14.45 -0.45 -5.03
CA ILE A 126 13.57 -1.16 -5.97
C ILE A 126 14.22 -1.11 -7.35
N GLU A 127 14.62 -2.25 -7.89
CA GLU A 127 15.25 -2.33 -9.20
C GLU A 127 14.23 -2.37 -10.34
N TYR A 128 13.11 -3.06 -10.14
CA TYR A 128 12.09 -3.21 -11.17
C TYR A 128 10.68 -3.16 -10.61
N VAL A 129 9.75 -2.71 -11.45
CA VAL A 129 8.31 -2.70 -11.16
C VAL A 129 7.58 -3.35 -12.33
N LEU A 130 6.80 -4.38 -12.03
CA LEU A 130 5.94 -5.10 -12.97
C LEU A 130 4.48 -4.91 -12.59
N THR A 131 3.62 -4.77 -13.60
CA THR A 131 2.17 -4.88 -13.39
C THR A 131 1.73 -6.34 -13.28
N PHE A 132 0.51 -6.60 -12.77
CA PHE A 132 -0.06 -7.95 -12.82
C PHE A 132 -0.29 -8.42 -14.26
N GLU A 133 -0.65 -7.51 -15.16
CA GLU A 133 -0.75 -7.78 -16.59
C GLU A 133 0.59 -8.24 -17.19
N GLU A 134 1.68 -7.50 -16.93
CA GLU A 134 3.02 -7.86 -17.40
C GLU A 134 3.46 -9.21 -16.84
N LEU A 135 3.20 -9.47 -15.55
CA LEU A 135 3.50 -10.75 -14.93
C LEU A 135 2.71 -11.90 -15.57
N MET A 136 1.42 -11.69 -15.88
CA MET A 136 0.60 -12.70 -16.54
C MET A 136 1.13 -13.04 -17.93
N CYS A 137 1.56 -12.04 -18.70
CA CYS A 137 2.24 -12.27 -19.98
C CYS A 137 3.50 -13.12 -19.82
N MET A 138 4.31 -12.84 -18.80
CA MET A 138 5.51 -13.65 -18.49
C MET A 138 5.14 -15.09 -18.13
N MET A 139 4.12 -15.30 -17.31
CA MET A 139 3.64 -16.63 -16.94
C MET A 139 3.16 -17.43 -18.15
N VAL A 140 2.35 -16.82 -19.02
CA VAL A 140 1.88 -17.44 -20.26
C VAL A 140 3.05 -17.79 -21.18
N GLY A 141 4.01 -16.87 -21.36
CA GLY A 141 5.20 -17.11 -22.18
C GLY A 141 6.09 -18.24 -21.64
N ALA A 142 6.13 -18.41 -20.32
CA ALA A 142 6.85 -19.49 -19.65
C ALA A 142 6.07 -20.82 -19.57
N GLY A 143 4.83 -20.87 -20.10
CA GLY A 143 3.97 -22.06 -19.99
C GLY A 143 3.51 -22.37 -18.58
N ILE A 144 3.43 -21.36 -17.70
CA ILE A 144 3.02 -21.52 -16.30
C ILE A 144 1.51 -21.24 -16.18
N ASN A 145 0.75 -22.28 -15.87
CA ASN A 145 -0.66 -22.17 -15.55
C ASN A 145 -0.88 -22.27 -14.02
N ILE A 146 -1.32 -21.18 -13.39
CA ILE A 146 -1.57 -21.12 -11.94
C ILE A 146 -2.59 -22.18 -11.49
N ALA A 147 -3.59 -22.48 -12.32
CA ALA A 147 -4.63 -23.46 -11.98
C ALA A 147 -4.10 -24.91 -11.89
N GLU A 148 -2.94 -25.19 -12.49
CA GLU A 148 -2.28 -26.51 -12.47
C GLU A 148 -1.26 -26.66 -11.33
N ILE A 149 -1.00 -25.57 -10.60
CA ILE A 149 -0.10 -25.59 -9.45
C ILE A 149 -0.86 -26.19 -8.26
N GLY A 150 -0.25 -27.17 -7.59
CA GLY A 150 -0.82 -27.75 -6.37
C GLY A 150 -1.12 -26.70 -5.31
N GLU A 151 -2.15 -26.95 -4.50
CA GLU A 151 -2.50 -26.02 -3.43
C GLU A 151 -1.35 -25.92 -2.42
N SER A 152 -1.01 -24.69 -2.06
CA SER A 152 -0.13 -24.38 -0.94
C SER A 152 -0.84 -23.41 -0.01
N GLU A 153 -0.72 -23.67 1.29
CA GLU A 153 -1.21 -22.74 2.30
C GLU A 153 -0.36 -21.47 2.26
N PHE A 154 -1.04 -20.34 2.40
CA PHE A 154 -0.42 -19.04 2.51
C PHE A 154 -1.12 -18.27 3.61
N GLU A 155 -0.33 -17.82 4.57
CA GLU A 155 -0.78 -16.98 5.65
C GLU A 155 -0.04 -15.65 5.56
N SER A 156 -0.79 -14.55 5.59
CA SER A 156 -0.17 -13.22 5.52
C SER A 156 0.58 -12.93 6.80
N SER A 157 1.76 -12.32 6.64
CA SER A 157 2.55 -11.76 7.73
C SER A 157 2.08 -10.36 8.16
N ALA A 158 1.13 -9.77 7.43
CA ALA A 158 0.58 -8.46 7.71
C ALA A 158 -0.70 -8.53 8.55
N SER A 159 -1.05 -7.40 9.16
CA SER A 159 -2.35 -7.23 9.80
C SER A 159 -3.50 -7.18 8.77
N ARG A 160 -4.75 -7.29 9.26
CA ARG A 160 -5.94 -7.04 8.45
C ARG A 160 -5.85 -5.66 7.78
N ASP A 161 -5.41 -4.64 8.49
CA ASP A 161 -5.29 -3.27 7.95
C ASP A 161 -4.21 -3.17 6.88
N GLY A 162 -3.04 -3.78 7.10
CA GLY A 162 -1.97 -3.86 6.11
C GLY A 162 -2.41 -4.57 4.81
N ASN A 163 -3.26 -5.60 4.93
CA ASN A 163 -3.85 -6.27 3.77
C ASN A 163 -4.97 -5.45 3.11
N ALA A 164 -5.80 -4.76 3.90
CA ALA A 164 -6.91 -3.94 3.42
C ALA A 164 -6.47 -2.63 2.76
N PHE A 165 -5.21 -2.20 2.96
CA PHE A 165 -4.56 -1.03 2.36
C PHE A 165 -4.73 -0.95 0.82
N ALA A 166 -4.96 -2.09 0.17
CA ALA A 166 -5.19 -2.15 -1.27
C ALA A 166 -6.51 -1.52 -1.73
N LYS A 167 -7.49 -1.38 -0.83
CA LYS A 167 -8.81 -0.78 -1.10
C LYS A 167 -8.79 0.71 -0.77
N ALA A 168 -9.60 1.47 -1.49
CA ALA A 168 -9.90 2.85 -1.09
C ALA A 168 -10.53 2.88 0.32
N GLY A 169 -10.07 3.82 1.13
CA GLY A 169 -10.41 3.93 2.55
C GLY A 169 -9.60 3.00 3.45
N GLY A 170 -8.78 2.10 2.89
CA GLY A 170 -7.98 1.15 3.67
C GLY A 170 -6.88 1.82 4.49
N VAL A 171 -6.29 2.90 3.98
CA VAL A 171 -5.24 3.66 4.69
C VAL A 171 -5.86 4.50 5.80
N ALA A 172 -6.96 5.18 5.49
CA ALA A 172 -7.75 5.93 6.44
C ALA A 172 -8.20 5.05 7.61
N GLN A 173 -8.71 3.85 7.34
CA GLN A 173 -9.10 2.91 8.39
C GLN A 173 -7.90 2.44 9.21
N ALA A 174 -6.77 2.12 8.57
CA ALA A 174 -5.57 1.68 9.26
C ALA A 174 -5.03 2.76 10.22
N VAL A 175 -5.02 4.02 9.81
CA VAL A 175 -4.61 5.16 10.64
C VAL A 175 -5.63 5.44 11.75
N LEU A 176 -6.93 5.35 11.46
CA LEU A 176 -7.99 5.45 12.47
C LEU A 176 -7.79 4.43 13.60
N ASP A 177 -7.63 3.17 13.24
CA ASP A 177 -7.51 2.06 14.19
C ASP A 177 -6.20 2.14 14.98
N THR A 178 -5.10 2.51 14.31
CA THR A 178 -3.79 2.69 14.95
C THR A 178 -3.77 3.91 15.87
N ALA A 179 -4.37 5.03 15.47
CA ALA A 179 -4.47 6.23 16.31
C ALA A 179 -5.34 5.98 17.55
N ALA A 180 -6.44 5.25 17.42
CA ALA A 180 -7.27 4.86 18.56
C ALA A 180 -6.49 4.03 19.60
N ALA A 181 -5.52 3.23 19.16
CA ALA A 181 -4.67 2.45 20.05
C ALA A 181 -3.52 3.26 20.66
N LEU A 182 -2.87 4.14 19.88
CA LEU A 182 -1.64 4.84 20.29
C LEU A 182 -1.87 6.23 20.88
N ALA A 183 -2.93 6.92 20.46
CA ALA A 183 -3.25 8.29 20.82
C ALA A 183 -4.79 8.49 20.91
N PRO A 184 -5.47 7.79 21.86
CA PRO A 184 -6.94 7.79 21.96
C PRO A 184 -7.56 9.17 22.19
N ASP A 185 -6.77 10.14 22.67
CA ASP A 185 -7.20 11.52 22.91
C ASP A 185 -7.24 12.37 21.64
N ILE A 186 -6.71 11.87 20.52
CA ILE A 186 -6.69 12.57 19.22
C ILE A 186 -7.84 12.05 18.35
N GLU A 187 -8.80 12.94 18.08
CA GLU A 187 -9.90 12.64 17.16
C GLU A 187 -9.40 12.65 15.71
N VAL A 188 -9.52 11.52 15.01
CA VAL A 188 -9.24 11.40 13.59
C VAL A 188 -10.54 11.53 12.79
N LYS A 189 -10.69 12.62 12.05
CA LYS A 189 -11.79 12.85 11.11
C LYS A 189 -11.31 12.52 9.71
N ALA A 190 -11.37 11.24 9.38
CA ALA A 190 -10.87 10.73 8.11
C ALA A 190 -11.86 11.00 6.96
N HIS A 191 -11.33 11.36 5.80
CA HIS A 191 -12.06 11.43 4.54
C HIS A 191 -11.24 10.75 3.45
N HIS A 192 -11.85 9.89 2.65
CA HIS A 192 -11.16 9.26 1.52
C HIS A 192 -11.81 9.67 0.20
N CYS A 193 -11.02 9.71 -0.86
CA CYS A 193 -11.50 10.05 -2.19
C CYS A 193 -10.79 9.23 -3.26
N GLU A 194 -11.52 8.96 -4.34
CA GLU A 194 -11.07 8.17 -5.47
C GLU A 194 -11.18 8.97 -6.78
N GLY A 195 -10.16 8.87 -7.61
CA GLY A 195 -10.05 9.63 -8.84
C GLY A 195 -9.43 11.01 -8.59
N LEU A 196 -8.38 11.34 -9.35
CA LEU A 196 -7.59 12.56 -9.12
C LEU A 196 -8.42 13.86 -9.17
N GLY A 197 -9.41 13.94 -10.06
CA GLY A 197 -10.30 15.12 -10.15
C GLY A 197 -11.16 15.32 -8.89
N ASN A 198 -11.70 14.22 -8.35
CA ASN A 198 -12.47 14.26 -7.11
C ASN A 198 -11.55 14.57 -5.93
N CYS A 199 -10.36 13.94 -5.88
CA CYS A 199 -9.38 14.18 -4.82
C CYS A 199 -8.97 15.66 -4.77
N LYS A 200 -8.68 16.26 -5.93
CA LYS A 200 -8.35 17.68 -6.04
C LYS A 200 -9.49 18.56 -5.51
N THR A 201 -10.72 18.25 -5.89
CA THR A 201 -11.91 19.01 -5.45
C THR A 201 -12.10 18.90 -3.93
N ALA A 202 -11.99 17.69 -3.38
CA ALA A 202 -12.14 17.43 -1.95
C ALA A 202 -11.05 18.13 -1.13
N LEU A 203 -9.78 18.09 -1.55
CA LEU A 203 -8.69 18.80 -0.87
C LEU A 203 -8.92 20.31 -0.81
N ILE A 204 -9.40 20.92 -1.90
CA ILE A 204 -9.75 22.36 -1.90
C ILE A 204 -10.88 22.63 -0.89
N GLN A 205 -11.87 21.75 -0.82
CA GLN A 205 -12.98 21.89 0.12
C GLN A 205 -12.54 21.74 1.58
N ILE A 206 -11.68 20.77 1.89
CA ILE A 206 -11.06 20.59 3.22
C ILE A 206 -10.25 21.83 3.59
N ASN A 207 -9.38 22.31 2.70
CA ASN A 207 -8.56 23.49 2.96
C ASN A 207 -9.39 24.77 3.20
N SER A 208 -10.57 24.87 2.56
CA SER A 208 -11.51 25.97 2.78
C SER A 208 -12.44 25.80 3.99
N GLY A 209 -12.36 24.67 4.71
CA GLY A 209 -13.23 24.32 5.83
C GLY A 209 -14.66 23.89 5.44
N LYS A 210 -14.92 23.59 4.16
CA LYS A 210 -16.22 23.08 3.70
C LYS A 210 -16.45 21.61 4.03
N ILE A 211 -15.38 20.83 4.06
CA ILE A 211 -15.37 19.45 4.58
C ILE A 211 -14.60 19.49 5.90
N ASP A 212 -15.23 19.05 6.98
CA ASP A 212 -14.60 18.88 8.29
C ASP A 212 -13.84 17.54 8.32
N ALA A 213 -12.57 17.58 7.92
CA ALA A 213 -11.67 16.43 7.94
C ALA A 213 -10.25 16.89 8.30
N ASN A 214 -9.55 16.08 9.10
CA ASN A 214 -8.17 16.34 9.49
C ASN A 214 -7.20 15.27 8.95
N PHE A 215 -7.71 14.16 8.41
CA PHE A 215 -6.92 13.15 7.72
C PHE A 215 -7.56 12.82 6.37
N PHE A 216 -6.79 12.86 5.28
CA PHE A 216 -7.30 12.65 3.93
C PHE A 216 -6.55 11.54 3.17
N GLU A 217 -7.27 10.49 2.77
CA GLU A 217 -6.74 9.46 1.87
C GLU A 217 -7.09 9.78 0.40
N GLY A 218 -6.06 10.05 -0.41
CA GLY A 218 -6.21 10.27 -1.84
C GLY A 218 -5.78 9.07 -2.68
N MET A 219 -6.69 8.51 -3.47
CA MET A 219 -6.40 7.41 -4.40
C MET A 219 -6.70 7.82 -5.84
N ALA A 220 -5.73 7.65 -6.74
CA ALA A 220 -5.91 8.02 -8.14
C ALA A 220 -6.93 7.15 -8.89
N CYS A 221 -7.08 5.88 -8.49
CA CYS A 221 -7.90 4.88 -9.18
C CYS A 221 -9.19 4.60 -8.42
N GLN A 222 -10.25 4.24 -9.15
CA GLN A 222 -11.50 3.75 -8.56
C GLN A 222 -11.28 2.41 -7.86
N GLY A 223 -11.85 2.22 -6.68
CA GLY A 223 -11.60 1.12 -5.75
C GLY A 223 -10.26 1.20 -5.01
N GLY A 224 -9.40 2.19 -5.28
CA GLY A 224 -8.02 2.21 -4.79
C GLY A 224 -7.10 1.35 -5.65
N CYS A 225 -6.10 0.70 -5.03
CA CYS A 225 -5.12 -0.12 -5.75
C CYS A 225 -5.74 -1.32 -6.47
N VAL A 226 -6.85 -1.88 -5.95
CA VAL A 226 -7.55 -3.01 -6.59
C VAL A 226 -8.20 -2.66 -7.95
N GLY A 227 -8.29 -1.38 -8.31
CA GLY A 227 -8.69 -0.91 -9.64
C GLY A 227 -7.58 -0.16 -10.38
N GLY A 228 -6.32 -0.45 -10.05
CA GLY A 228 -5.17 0.12 -10.76
C GLY A 228 -5.12 -0.29 -12.25
N PRO A 229 -4.42 0.48 -13.09
CA PRO A 229 -4.45 0.28 -14.54
C PRO A 229 -3.81 -1.04 -15.01
N GLY A 230 -3.00 -1.69 -14.18
CA GLY A 230 -2.34 -2.96 -14.46
C GLY A 230 -3.02 -4.18 -13.83
N THR A 231 -4.31 -4.06 -13.45
CA THR A 231 -5.11 -5.17 -12.91
C THR A 231 -5.72 -6.05 -14.00
N LEU A 232 -5.99 -7.30 -13.67
CA LEU A 232 -6.59 -8.31 -14.57
C LEU A 232 -8.09 -8.53 -14.33
N THR A 233 -8.59 -8.12 -13.17
CA THR A 233 -9.95 -8.42 -12.68
C THR A 233 -10.67 -7.14 -12.28
N ASN A 234 -12.01 -7.16 -12.34
CA ASN A 234 -12.84 -6.05 -11.88
C ASN A 234 -12.59 -5.68 -10.41
N TYR A 235 -12.38 -4.40 -10.14
CA TYR A 235 -12.03 -3.86 -8.83
C TYR A 235 -13.05 -4.19 -7.72
N LYS A 236 -14.34 -4.32 -8.03
CA LYS A 236 -15.37 -4.65 -7.03
C LYS A 236 -15.23 -6.09 -6.54
N LEU A 237 -14.92 -7.00 -7.45
CA LEU A 237 -14.68 -8.40 -7.10
C LEU A 237 -13.36 -8.52 -6.31
N THR A 238 -12.28 -7.94 -6.84
CA THR A 238 -10.97 -7.93 -6.18
C THR A 238 -11.07 -7.33 -4.77
N GLY A 239 -11.76 -6.20 -4.61
CA GLY A 239 -11.96 -5.57 -3.31
C GLY A 239 -12.61 -6.52 -2.29
N LYS A 240 -13.68 -7.22 -2.67
CA LYS A 240 -14.32 -8.21 -1.78
C LYS A 240 -13.39 -9.37 -1.42
N LEU A 241 -12.58 -9.84 -2.38
CA LEU A 241 -11.64 -10.93 -2.13
C LEU A 241 -10.50 -10.50 -1.20
N VAL A 242 -9.98 -9.28 -1.40
CA VAL A 242 -8.98 -8.67 -0.50
C VAL A 242 -9.54 -8.51 0.91
N GLU A 243 -10.79 -8.07 1.05
CA GLU A 243 -11.45 -7.92 2.35
C GLU A 243 -11.62 -9.25 3.09
N ASN A 244 -12.07 -10.29 2.38
CA ASN A 244 -12.18 -11.63 2.96
C ASN A 244 -10.81 -12.18 3.37
N PHE A 245 -9.78 -11.93 2.55
CA PHE A 245 -8.41 -12.32 2.85
C PHE A 245 -7.85 -11.58 4.06
N ALA A 246 -8.07 -10.27 4.14
CA ALA A 246 -7.68 -9.45 5.27
C ALA A 246 -8.37 -9.89 6.56
N GLY A 247 -9.66 -10.23 6.52
CA GLY A 247 -10.47 -10.61 7.68
C GLY A 247 -10.04 -11.91 8.38
N VAL A 248 -9.18 -12.71 7.77
CA VAL A 248 -8.60 -13.93 8.39
C VAL A 248 -7.15 -13.73 8.86
N SER A 249 -6.64 -12.49 8.85
CA SER A 249 -5.29 -12.17 9.36
C SER A 249 -5.20 -12.40 10.87
N LYS A 250 -4.03 -12.83 11.35
CA LYS A 250 -3.80 -13.08 12.79
C LYS A 250 -3.81 -11.80 13.62
N ALA A 251 -3.23 -10.74 13.08
CA ALA A 251 -3.27 -9.39 13.64
C ALA A 251 -4.36 -8.59 12.94
N THR A 252 -5.09 -7.77 13.70
CA THR A 252 -6.16 -6.92 13.19
C THR A 252 -5.62 -5.56 12.76
N ILE A 253 -4.82 -4.94 13.62
CA ILE A 253 -4.31 -3.58 13.44
C ILE A 253 -2.78 -3.58 13.43
N ALA A 254 -2.16 -2.56 12.86
CA ALA A 254 -0.71 -2.54 12.65
C ALA A 254 0.11 -2.68 13.95
N VAL A 255 -0.38 -2.14 15.07
CA VAL A 255 0.30 -2.22 16.38
C VAL A 255 0.40 -3.65 16.94
N GLU A 256 -0.47 -4.56 16.50
CA GLU A 256 -0.45 -5.97 16.89
C GLU A 256 0.60 -6.76 16.09
N ASN A 257 1.12 -6.20 15.00
CA ASN A 257 2.18 -6.82 14.22
C ASN A 257 3.55 -6.54 14.86
N ASN A 258 3.93 -7.36 15.85
CA ASN A 258 5.20 -7.25 16.57
C ASN A 258 6.44 -7.26 15.65
N VAL A 259 6.35 -7.92 14.48
CA VAL A 259 7.46 -7.95 13.52
C VAL A 259 7.61 -6.58 12.85
N ALA A 260 6.51 -5.95 12.44
CA ALA A 260 6.53 -4.61 11.87
C ALA A 260 7.00 -3.56 12.89
N THR A 261 6.53 -3.65 14.14
CA THR A 261 6.98 -2.78 15.24
C THR A 261 8.49 -2.91 15.48
N ALA A 262 9.01 -4.14 15.51
CA ALA A 262 10.45 -4.37 15.68
C ALA A 262 11.31 -3.83 14.51
N GLU A 263 10.81 -3.85 13.27
CA GLU A 263 11.52 -3.26 12.13
C GLU A 263 11.65 -1.74 12.25
N ILE A 264 10.65 -1.06 12.82
CA ILE A 264 10.71 0.39 13.04
C ILE A 264 11.78 0.75 14.08
N GLU A 265 11.94 -0.07 15.11
CA GLU A 265 12.91 0.14 16.18
C GLU A 265 14.38 0.00 15.74
N LYS A 266 14.64 -0.61 14.57
CA LYS A 266 15.99 -0.73 14.00
C LYS A 266 16.59 0.59 13.51
N GLY A 267 15.81 1.68 13.50
CA GLY A 267 16.30 3.02 13.15
C GLY A 267 16.41 3.29 11.65
N HIS A 268 15.70 2.52 10.81
CA HIS A 268 15.52 2.89 9.40
C HIS A 268 14.78 4.24 9.29
N HIS A 269 15.16 5.03 8.29
CA HIS A 269 14.43 6.26 7.98
C HIS A 269 13.22 5.92 7.10
N TRP A 270 11.99 6.11 7.61
CA TRP A 270 10.73 5.79 6.92
C TRP A 270 10.07 6.97 6.23
N HIS A 271 10.69 8.15 6.25
CA HIS A 271 10.18 9.35 5.60
C HIS A 271 10.98 9.67 4.32
N THR A 272 10.41 10.48 3.45
CA THR A 272 11.08 11.13 2.32
C THR A 272 11.99 12.22 2.89
N LYS A 273 13.27 12.22 2.50
CA LYS A 273 14.26 13.22 2.94
C LYS A 273 13.84 14.65 2.66
#